data_AF-A0A7W4HVN5-F1
#
_entry.id   AF-A0A7W4HVN5-F1
#
_cell.length_a   1.000
_cell.length_b   1.000
_cell.length_c   1.000
_cell.angle_alpha   90.00
_cell.angle_beta   90.00
_cell.angle_gamma   90.00
#
_symmetry.space_group_name_H-M   'P 1'
#
loop_
_entity.id
_entity.type
_entity.pdbx_description
1 polymer ?
#
loop_
_entity_poly.entity_id
_entity_poly.type
_entity_poly.pdbx_seq_one_letter_code
_entity_poly.pdbx_strand_id
1 'polypeptide(L)' 'GYHGTAYYPSTTDLQSSLTIYNSSSSKFTLSVMGVVSLLIPIVAAYIWYAWRSLDRNKLTKEEFEGTQEEGY' A
#
# COMPACT_ATOMS: atom_id res chain seq x y z
N GLY A 1 -18.56 -10.70 -9.49
CA GLY A 1 -17.26 -11.41 -9.44
C GLY A 1 -17.33 -12.61 -8.52
N TYR A 2 -18.40 -13.39 -8.64
CA TYR A 2 -18.62 -14.65 -7.94
C TYR A 2 -18.95 -15.69 -9.01
N HIS A 3 -18.29 -16.84 -9.03
CA HIS A 3 -18.48 -17.88 -10.07
C HIS A 3 -18.39 -17.36 -11.52
N GLY A 4 -17.40 -16.51 -11.82
CA GLY A 4 -17.19 -16.00 -13.19
C GLY A 4 -18.12 -14.86 -13.62
N THR A 5 -18.99 -14.36 -12.74
CA THR A 5 -19.84 -13.19 -13.02
C THR A 5 -19.04 -11.89 -13.05
N ALA A 6 -19.53 -10.90 -13.80
CA ALA A 6 -19.01 -9.53 -13.77
C ALA A 6 -18.93 -9.00 -12.33
N TYR A 7 -17.81 -8.40 -11.95
CA TYR A 7 -17.70 -7.69 -10.67
C TYR A 7 -18.20 -6.26 -10.79
N TYR A 8 -18.26 -5.73 -12.02
CA TYR A 8 -18.80 -4.41 -12.29
C TYR A 8 -19.67 -4.47 -13.56
N PRO A 9 -20.98 -4.70 -13.41
CA PRO A 9 -21.90 -4.86 -14.53
C PRO A 9 -22.20 -3.53 -15.22
N SER A 10 -22.32 -3.57 -16.54
CA SER A 10 -22.75 -2.40 -17.32
C SER A 10 -24.26 -2.23 -17.25
N THR A 11 -24.72 -0.99 -17.15
CA THR A 11 -26.15 -0.63 -17.10
C THR A 11 -26.76 -0.38 -18.48
N THR A 12 -25.93 -0.15 -19.49
CA THR A 12 -26.35 0.15 -20.86
C THR A 12 -26.19 -1.04 -21.80
N ASP A 13 -25.14 -1.84 -21.62
CA ASP A 13 -24.91 -3.07 -22.39
C ASP A 13 -24.26 -4.15 -21.53
N LEU A 14 -25.02 -5.20 -21.22
CA LEU A 14 -24.56 -6.32 -20.39
C LEU A 14 -23.27 -6.98 -20.90
N GLN A 15 -22.99 -6.99 -22.21
CA GLN A 15 -21.78 -7.60 -22.78
C GLN A 15 -20.51 -6.80 -22.49
N SER A 16 -20.65 -5.48 -22.26
CA SER A 16 -19.54 -4.60 -21.86
C SER A 16 -19.19 -4.66 -20.37
N SER A 17 -19.81 -5.57 -19.62
CA SER A 17 -19.56 -5.71 -18.18
C SER A 17 -18.11 -6.09 -17.86
N LEU A 18 -17.55 -5.46 -16.83
CA LEU A 18 -16.16 -5.69 -16.43
C LEU A 18 -16.06 -6.98 -15.60
N THR A 19 -15.18 -7.85 -16.09
CA THR A 19 -14.82 -9.14 -15.50
C THR A 19 -13.33 -9.18 -15.28
N ILE A 20 -12.85 -10.07 -14.40
CA ILE A 20 -11.40 -10.25 -14.19
C ILE A 20 -10.65 -10.57 -15.49
N TYR A 21 -11.32 -11.18 -16.48
CA TYR A 21 -10.72 -11.57 -17.75
C TYR A 21 -10.55 -10.41 -18.73
N ASN A 22 -11.45 -9.42 -18.72
CA ASN A 22 -11.44 -8.32 -19.68
C ASN A 22 -10.90 -6.99 -19.12
N SER A 23 -10.76 -6.86 -17.80
CA SER A 23 -10.29 -5.64 -17.14
C SER A 23 -8.93 -5.78 -16.44
N SER A 24 -8.20 -6.88 -16.67
CA SER A 24 -6.83 -7.07 -16.18
C SER A 24 -5.79 -6.62 -17.19
N SER A 25 -4.60 -6.22 -16.72
CA SER A 25 -3.45 -5.94 -17.59
C SER A 25 -2.97 -7.18 -18.36
N SER A 26 -2.03 -6.98 -19.29
CA SER A 26 -1.38 -8.09 -20.00
C SER A 26 -0.74 -9.08 -19.01
N LYS A 27 -0.64 -10.35 -19.43
CA LYS A 27 0.04 -11.40 -18.65
C LYS A 27 1.43 -10.99 -18.20
N PHE A 28 2.17 -10.28 -19.05
CA PHE A 28 3.51 -9.79 -18.75
C PHE A 28 3.50 -8.83 -17.54
N THR A 29 2.77 -7.70 -17.65
CA THR A 29 2.67 -6.72 -16.56
C THR A 29 2.12 -7.35 -15.29
N LEU A 30 1.07 -8.17 -15.39
CA LEU A 30 0.47 -8.81 -14.23
C LEU A 30 1.45 -9.74 -13.50
N SER A 31 2.28 -10.47 -14.25
CA SER A 31 3.29 -11.37 -13.67
C SER A 31 4.40 -10.59 -12.98
N VAL A 32 4.91 -9.53 -13.62
CA VAL A 32 5.94 -8.67 -13.04
C VAL A 32 5.45 -8.04 -11.74
N MET A 33 4.26 -7.45 -11.73
CA MET A 33 3.70 -6.82 -10.53
C MET A 33 3.41 -7.84 -9.43
N GLY A 34 3.02 -9.06 -9.79
CA GLY A 34 2.88 -10.18 -8.85
C GLY A 34 4.20 -10.51 -8.14
N VAL A 35 5.31 -10.57 -8.89
CA VAL A 35 6.65 -10.78 -8.31
C VAL A 35 7.08 -9.61 -7.44
N VAL A 36 6.88 -8.36 -7.88
CA VAL A 36 7.21 -7.15 -7.09
C VAL A 36 6.46 -7.14 -5.76
N SER A 37 5.22 -7.61 -5.73
CA SER A 37 4.41 -7.69 -4.51
C SER A 37 5.01 -8.62 -3.44
N LEU A 38 5.91 -9.54 -3.79
CA LEU A 38 6.64 -10.36 -2.80
C LEU A 38 7.60 -9.55 -1.93
N LEU A 39 7.91 -8.30 -2.29
CA LEU A 39 8.76 -7.39 -1.49
C LEU A 39 8.00 -6.70 -0.34
N ILE A 40 6.67 -6.80 -0.30
CA ILE A 40 5.83 -6.23 0.77
C ILE A 40 6.31 -6.59 2.20
N PRO A 41 6.67 -7.84 2.54
CA PRO A 41 7.18 -8.16 3.88
C PRO A 41 8.45 -7.39 4.27
N ILE A 42 9.32 -7.05 3.31
CA ILE A 42 10.53 -6.26 3.58
C ILE A 42 10.14 -4.83 3.95
N VAL A 43 9.19 -4.24 3.21
CA VAL A 43 8.65 -2.90 3.50
C VAL A 43 7.96 -2.89 4.87
N ALA A 44 7.16 -3.91 5.19
CA ALA A 44 6.51 -4.04 6.49
C ALA A 44 7.52 -4.15 7.66
N ALA A 45 8.60 -4.91 7.48
CA ALA A 45 9.69 -5.01 8.46
C ALA A 45 10.38 -3.66 8.68
N TYR A 46 10.61 -2.90 7.61
CA TYR A 46 11.18 -1.55 7.71
C TYR A 46 10.25 -0.58 8.47
N ILE A 47 8.95 -0.60 8.16
CA ILE A 47 7.96 0.22 8.87
C ILE A 47 7.97 -0.11 10.37
N TRP A 48 7.96 -1.40 10.72
CA TRP A 48 8.04 -1.84 12.11
C TRP A 48 9.33 -1.36 12.79
N TYR A 49 10.47 -1.48 12.12
CA TYR A 49 11.76 -1.02 12.65
C TYR A 49 11.78 0.49 12.88
N ALA A 50 11.28 1.27 11.92
CA ALA A 50 11.20 2.72 12.04
C ALA A 50 10.31 3.13 13.23
N TRP A 51 9.12 2.53 13.36
CA TRP A 51 8.25 2.72 14.52
C TRP A 51 8.94 2.36 15.83
N ARG A 52 9.61 1.20 15.90
CA ARG A 52 10.35 0.75 17.08
C ARG A 52 11.49 1.69 17.45
N SER A 53 12.11 2.34 16.47
CA SER A 53 13.20 3.29 16.69
C SER A 53 12.70 4.63 17.24
N LEU A 54 11.55 5.09 16.76
CA LEU A 54 10.89 6.29 17.29
C LEU A 54 10.40 6.07 18.73
N ASP A 55 9.73 4.94 18.99
CA ASP A 55 9.20 4.63 20.34
C ASP A 55 10.31 4.36 21.38
N ARG A 56 11.52 3.99 20.94
CA ARG A 56 12.66 3.79 21.85
C ARG A 56 13.14 5.11 22.47
N ASN A 57 13.06 6.22 21.74
CA ASN A 57 13.42 7.53 22.23
C ASN A 57 12.15 8.20 22.72
N LYS A 58 11.85 8.08 24.02
CA LYS A 58 10.81 8.92 24.62
C LYS A 58 11.23 10.36 24.41
N LEU A 59 10.49 11.12 23.61
CA LEU A 59 10.71 12.55 23.49
C LEU A 59 10.54 13.15 24.89
N THR A 60 11.66 13.49 25.51
CA THR A 60 11.69 14.01 26.88
C THR A 60 11.36 15.50 26.80
N LYS A 61 10.62 16.05 27.78
CA LYS A 61 10.25 17.49 27.77
C LYS A 61 11.47 18.41 27.62
N GLU A 62 12.61 17.96 28.14
CA GLU A 62 13.92 18.62 28.06
C GLU A 62 14.42 18.83 26.62
N GLU A 63 14.12 17.91 25.67
CA GLU A 63 14.48 18.06 24.25
C GLU A 63 13.62 19.11 23.52
N PHE A 64 12.36 19.29 23.98
CA PHE A 64 11.47 20.34 23.47
C PHE A 64 11.81 21.74 24.01
N GLU A 65 12.40 21.81 25.20
CA GLU A 65 12.85 23.07 25.81
C GLU A 65 14.17 23.54 25.17
N GLY A 66 15.16 22.66 24.98
CA GLY A 66 16.43 23.00 24.33
C GLY A 66 16.32 23.42 22.85
N THR A 67 15.35 22.87 22.10
CA THR A 67 15.12 23.24 20.70
C THR A 67 14.53 24.65 20.55
N GLN A 68 13.83 25.17 21.56
CA GLN A 68 13.23 26.51 21.51
C GLN A 68 14.23 27.64 21.79
N GLU A 69 15.32 27.37 22.51
CA GLU A 69 16.34 28.37 22.81
C GLU A 69 17.38 28.57 21.68
N GLU A 70 17.61 27.56 20.85
CA GLU A 70 18.57 27.64 19.71
C GLU A 70 17.95 28.23 18.42
N GLY A 71 16.65 28.56 18.43
CA GLY A 71 15.90 29.08 17.28
C GLY A 71 15.73 30.61 17.21
N TYR A 72 16.46 31.38 18.03
CA TYR A 72 16.48 32.85 18.01
C TYR A 72 17.71 33.41 17.28
#